data_AF-A0A9W7DYT1-F1
#
_entry.id   AF-A0A9W7DYT1-F1
#
_cell.length_a   1.000
_cell.length_b   1.000
_cell.length_c   1.000
_cell.angle_alpha   90.00
_cell.angle_beta   90.00
_cell.angle_gamma   90.00
#
_symmetry.space_group_name_H-M   'P 1'
#
loop_
_entity.id
_entity.type
_entity.pdbx_description
1 polymer ?
#
loop_
_entity_poly.entity_id
_entity_poly.type
_entity_poly.pdbx_seq_one_letter_code
_entity_poly.pdbx_strand_id
1 'polypeptide(L)'
;ESRVISFRSPPPTEVRVNVYYTTRTVGTCLYHPRGKTQLFGRNVSDEDLRRIFQDPRTHLGYRYHKKPREEEKRKHRGEEKREKKVDEICGEEKELTSHLAYLDTEIENAMGGEVILLQDERIEVVEALQRFEDEEESARSLRRHKEERIAKEVVKRKLREARGLSVAWTSNLQPFVYESFASTVVSVALCGCNSIALVYDNGTVAWEGDEIPTDLRNLLYLSKSTKERKRRYHPTYLAAGSEGRFYARFDDGSERYNTNSPMLDEIISANDVSKCAFGRADEMAVVLTDGRLLWNFEATEELQRTVDLTYEQGGAFIDVTLSDRGDWFLRGQVGGRETHCFNKRSCAGRVARLMAKNRKQIKAIYFGGDEKTFLIRFVDL
;
A
#
# COMPACT_ATOMS: atom_id res chain seq x y z
N GLU A 1 26.51 35.39 8.91
CA GLU A 1 25.51 34.58 9.65
C GLU A 1 25.37 35.00 11.11
N SER A 2 24.15 35.35 11.53
CA SER A 2 23.82 35.60 12.92
C SER A 2 23.33 34.30 13.57
N ARG A 3 24.09 33.75 14.53
CA ARG A 3 23.70 32.52 15.23
C ARG A 3 22.74 32.85 16.37
N VAL A 4 21.48 32.43 16.23
CA VAL A 4 20.41 32.68 17.21
C VAL A 4 19.89 31.37 17.77
N ILE A 5 19.76 31.28 19.09
CA ILE A 5 19.00 30.22 19.75
C ILE A 5 17.78 30.84 20.42
N SER A 6 16.60 30.23 20.19
CA SER A 6 15.32 30.68 20.74
C SER A 6 14.80 29.68 21.77
N PHE A 7 14.41 30.20 22.93
CA PHE A 7 13.81 29.44 24.03
C PHE A 7 12.39 29.94 24.24
N ARG A 8 11.42 29.03 24.39
CA ARG A 8 10.01 29.37 24.61
C ARG A 8 9.47 28.63 25.84
N SER A 9 8.80 29.36 26.73
CA SER A 9 8.05 28.74 27.82
C SER A 9 6.66 28.30 27.34
N PRO A 10 6.13 27.16 27.84
CA PRO A 10 4.78 26.73 27.52
C PRO A 10 3.72 27.70 28.10
N PRO A 11 2.48 27.67 27.59
CA PRO A 11 1.36 28.41 28.15
C PRO A 11 1.17 28.11 29.66
N PRO A 12 0.69 29.08 30.48
CA PRO A 12 0.06 30.35 30.11
C PRO A 12 1.02 31.55 30.04
N THR A 13 2.29 31.41 30.44
CA THR A 13 3.21 32.54 30.59
C THR A 13 3.92 32.99 29.31
N GLU A 14 3.69 32.31 28.19
CA GLU A 14 4.32 32.47 26.86
C GLU A 14 5.44 33.54 26.81
N VAL A 15 6.63 33.14 27.24
CA VAL A 15 7.85 33.94 27.15
C VAL A 15 8.70 33.37 26.04
N ARG A 16 9.26 34.23 25.18
CA ARG A 16 10.29 33.85 24.21
C ARG A 16 11.57 34.63 24.47
N VAL A 17 12.69 33.92 24.60
CA VAL A 17 14.03 34.49 24.78
C VAL A 17 14.88 34.11 23.56
N ASN A 18 15.36 35.10 22.82
CA ASN A 18 16.26 34.92 21.69
C ASN A 18 17.66 35.36 22.09
N VAL A 19 18.65 34.47 21.96
CA VAL A 19 20.05 34.73 22.28
C VAL A 19 20.86 34.76 20.99
N TYR A 20 21.47 35.91 20.70
CA TYR A 20 22.34 36.14 19.55
C TYR A 20 23.79 36.05 20.03
N TYR A 21 24.44 34.90 19.83
CA TYR A 21 25.76 34.62 20.43
C TYR A 21 26.85 35.52 19.88
N THR A 22 26.79 35.86 18.59
CA THR A 22 27.80 36.68 17.92
C THR A 22 27.86 38.11 18.48
N THR A 23 26.70 38.70 18.78
CA THR A 23 26.60 40.10 19.26
C THR A 23 26.35 40.20 20.76
N ARG A 24 26.32 39.06 21.46
CA ARG A 24 25.86 38.95 22.87
C ARG A 24 24.58 39.74 23.11
N THR A 25 23.65 39.69 22.16
CA THR A 25 22.37 40.37 22.25
C THR A 25 21.31 39.40 22.73
N VAL A 26 20.46 39.83 23.67
CA VAL A 26 19.34 39.04 24.16
C VAL A 26 18.05 39.82 23.95
N GLY A 27 17.11 39.21 23.22
CA GLY A 27 15.76 39.72 23.01
C GLY A 27 14.76 38.91 23.83
N THR A 28 14.05 39.52 24.77
CA THR A 28 12.94 38.88 25.50
C THR A 28 11.61 39.41 25.00
N CYS A 29 10.72 38.51 24.60
CA CYS A 29 9.34 38.81 24.23
C CYS A 29 8.43 38.22 25.32
N LEU A 30 7.68 39.08 25.99
CA LEU A 30 6.79 38.73 27.08
C LEU A 30 5.42 39.36 26.88
N TYR A 31 4.37 38.65 27.30
CA TYR A 31 3.02 39.19 27.30
C TYR A 31 2.84 40.09 28.52
N HIS A 32 2.78 41.41 28.29
CA HIS A 32 2.45 42.40 29.32
C HIS A 32 0.94 42.67 29.27
N PRO A 33 0.27 43.03 30.39
CA PRO A 33 -1.15 43.41 30.39
C PRO A 33 -1.51 44.58 29.44
N ARG A 34 -0.48 45.30 28.94
CA ARG A 34 -0.62 46.41 27.98
C ARG A 34 -0.25 46.02 26.53
N GLY A 35 -0.06 44.73 26.26
CA GLY A 35 0.33 44.21 24.94
C GLY A 35 1.66 43.45 24.95
N LYS A 36 2.06 42.93 23.78
CA LYS A 36 3.36 42.25 23.61
C LYS A 36 4.48 43.29 23.67
N THR A 37 5.40 43.14 24.61
CA THR A 37 6.58 44.01 24.73
C THR A 37 7.84 43.21 24.45
N GLN A 38 8.75 43.77 23.66
CA GLN A 38 10.05 43.19 23.38
C GLN A 38 11.15 44.03 24.00
N LEU A 39 11.99 43.42 24.84
CA LEU A 39 13.16 44.06 25.41
C LEU A 39 14.40 43.51 24.72
N PHE A 40 15.23 44.40 24.17
CA PHE A 40 16.53 44.05 23.63
C PHE A 40 17.62 44.56 24.55
N GLY A 41 18.73 43.85 24.59
CA GLY A 41 19.97 44.55 24.88
C GLY A 41 21.19 43.74 24.56
N ARG A 42 22.26 44.52 24.45
CA ARG A 42 23.51 44.18 23.80
C ARG A 42 24.57 43.96 24.87
N ASN A 43 25.63 43.26 24.51
CA ASN A 43 26.77 42.97 25.40
C ASN A 43 26.34 42.33 26.73
N VAL A 44 25.36 41.43 26.68
CA VAL A 44 24.86 40.72 27.87
C VAL A 44 25.92 39.75 28.35
N SER A 45 26.30 39.84 29.63
CA SER A 45 27.23 38.89 30.25
C SER A 45 26.55 37.54 30.52
N ASP A 46 27.32 36.47 30.72
CA ASP A 46 26.74 35.15 31.02
C ASP A 46 25.96 35.14 32.35
N GLU A 47 26.40 35.94 33.32
CA GLU A 47 25.70 36.13 34.60
C GLU A 47 24.36 36.88 34.40
N ASP A 48 24.34 37.89 33.55
CA ASP A 48 23.11 38.59 33.17
C ASP A 48 22.15 37.67 32.40
N LEU A 49 22.69 36.82 31.53
CA LEU A 49 21.90 35.83 30.80
C LEU A 49 21.25 34.83 31.77
N ARG A 50 22.00 34.36 32.78
CA ARG A 50 21.47 33.49 33.85
C ARG A 50 20.31 34.16 34.59
N ARG A 51 20.45 35.46 34.91
CA ARG A 51 19.37 36.25 35.55
C ARG A 51 18.15 36.40 34.65
N ILE A 52 18.34 36.65 33.35
CA ILE A 52 17.24 36.72 32.37
C ILE A 52 16.48 35.39 32.26
N PHE A 53 17.16 34.25 32.33
CA PHE A 53 16.50 32.94 32.33
C PHE A 53 15.74 32.63 33.62
N GLN A 54 16.18 33.17 34.76
CA GLN A 54 15.48 33.01 36.05
C GLN A 54 14.24 33.91 36.13
N ASP A 55 14.35 35.16 35.69
CA ASP A 55 13.24 36.11 35.58
C ASP A 55 13.35 36.92 34.28
N PRO A 56 12.56 36.58 33.24
CA PRO A 56 12.57 37.27 31.96
C PRO A 56 12.17 38.75 32.00
N ARG A 57 11.61 39.23 33.13
CA ARG A 57 11.30 40.65 33.37
C ARG A 57 12.45 41.43 33.99
N THR A 58 13.59 40.79 34.26
CA THR A 58 14.75 41.45 34.82
C THR A 58 15.25 42.56 33.89
N HIS A 59 15.17 43.80 34.34
CA HIS A 59 15.74 44.95 33.64
C HIS A 59 17.20 45.14 34.05
N LEU A 60 18.13 44.93 33.11
CA LEU A 60 19.53 45.29 33.29
C LEU A 60 19.65 46.81 33.09
N GLY A 61 19.80 47.57 34.19
CA GLY A 61 19.65 49.02 34.28
C GLY A 61 20.51 49.91 33.36
N TYR A 62 21.32 49.35 32.47
CA TYR A 62 22.19 50.07 31.53
C TYR A 62 21.55 50.31 30.14
N ARG A 63 20.23 50.10 29.99
CA ARG A 63 19.55 50.00 28.68
C ARG A 63 18.75 51.21 28.21
N TYR A 64 18.99 52.40 28.76
CA TYR A 64 18.47 53.64 28.18
C TYR A 64 19.62 54.57 27.86
N HIS A 65 19.99 54.65 26.58
CA HIS A 65 20.69 55.82 26.07
C HIS A 65 19.77 57.02 26.26
N LYS A 66 19.95 57.76 27.36
CA LYS A 66 19.43 59.13 27.45
C LYS A 66 20.21 59.92 26.41
N LYS A 67 19.54 60.33 25.33
CA LYS A 67 20.11 61.33 24.41
C LYS A 67 20.55 62.52 25.28
N PRO A 68 21.82 62.91 25.29
CA PRO A 68 22.21 64.15 25.94
C PRO A 68 21.48 65.30 25.24
N ARG A 69 20.71 66.06 26.02
CA ARG A 69 19.99 67.24 25.57
C ARG A 69 21.01 68.36 25.56
N GLU A 70 21.59 68.62 24.40
CA GLU A 70 22.51 69.74 24.18
C GLU A 70 21.71 71.03 24.02
N GLU A 71 21.50 71.72 25.14
CA GLU A 71 21.18 73.14 25.17
C GLU A 71 22.28 73.89 25.93
N GLU A 72 22.82 74.89 25.25
CA GLU A 72 23.58 76.05 25.72
C GLU A 72 24.98 75.85 26.35
N LYS A 73 25.99 76.26 25.57
CA LYS A 73 26.92 77.35 25.96
C LYS A 73 27.63 77.96 24.76
N ARG A 74 27.06 79.08 24.31
CA ARG A 74 27.79 80.18 23.66
C ARG A 74 28.91 80.67 24.60
N LYS A 75 30.10 80.99 24.08
CA LYS A 75 30.69 82.36 24.03
C LYS A 75 32.22 82.37 23.88
N HIS A 76 32.66 83.09 22.82
CA HIS A 76 33.95 83.74 22.56
C HIS A 76 35.20 82.84 22.37
N ARG A 77 36.06 83.07 21.37
CA ARG A 77 36.73 84.34 21.04
C ARG A 77 37.44 84.22 19.67
N GLY A 78 37.15 85.13 18.72
CA GLY A 78 38.12 86.07 18.12
C GLY A 78 38.87 85.47 16.91
N GLU A 79 38.45 85.70 15.66
CA GLU A 79 38.76 86.91 14.84
C GLU A 79 40.25 87.30 14.82
N GLU A 80 41.02 86.64 13.95
CA GLU A 80 42.08 87.25 13.13
C GLU A 80 42.59 86.20 12.14
N LYS A 81 42.96 86.60 10.91
CA LYS A 81 43.52 85.80 9.79
C LYS A 81 42.52 85.32 8.73
N ARG A 82 41.72 86.25 8.21
CA ARG A 82 41.16 86.19 6.85
C ARG A 82 42.14 86.90 5.91
N GLU A 83 42.96 86.15 5.17
CA GLU A 83 43.53 86.52 3.84
C GLU A 83 44.60 85.54 3.31
N LYS A 84 44.77 84.36 3.91
CA LYS A 84 45.50 83.23 3.29
C LYS A 84 44.63 82.02 2.93
N LYS A 85 43.31 82.08 3.15
CA LYS A 85 42.44 80.90 3.18
C LYS A 85 41.80 80.50 1.84
N VAL A 86 41.91 81.30 0.78
CA VAL A 86 41.15 81.04 -0.48
C VAL A 86 41.78 79.93 -1.32
N ASP A 87 43.12 79.78 -1.31
CA ASP A 87 43.80 78.68 -2.01
C ASP A 87 43.77 77.36 -1.21
N GLU A 88 43.70 77.43 0.12
CA GLU A 88 43.54 76.27 1.00
C GLU A 88 42.12 75.68 0.91
N ILE A 89 41.09 76.53 0.80
CA ILE A 89 39.69 76.11 0.60
C ILE A 89 39.49 75.36 -0.72
N CYS A 90 40.20 75.73 -1.79
CA CYS A 90 40.08 75.05 -3.09
C CYS A 90 40.75 73.65 -3.10
N GLY A 91 41.78 73.45 -2.27
CA GLY A 91 42.38 72.14 -2.01
C GLY A 91 41.48 71.26 -1.14
N GLU A 92 40.95 71.83 -0.05
CA GLU A 92 40.02 71.14 0.85
C GLU A 92 38.72 70.72 0.14
N GLU A 93 38.17 71.56 -0.75
CA GLU A 93 36.96 71.23 -1.51
C GLU A 93 37.19 70.08 -2.49
N LYS A 94 38.35 70.02 -3.15
CA LYS A 94 38.72 68.88 -4.00
C LYS A 94 38.95 67.60 -3.20
N GLU A 95 39.64 67.67 -2.07
CA GLU A 95 39.83 66.51 -1.19
C GLU A 95 38.49 66.00 -0.63
N LEU A 96 37.60 66.89 -0.20
CA LEU A 96 36.25 66.56 0.23
C LEU A 96 35.43 65.91 -0.89
N THR A 97 35.54 66.43 -2.11
CA THR A 97 34.83 65.85 -3.28
C THR A 97 35.36 64.45 -3.61
N SER A 98 36.68 64.24 -3.58
CA SER A 98 37.27 62.91 -3.74
C SER A 98 36.90 61.95 -2.61
N HIS A 99 36.80 62.44 -1.38
CA HIS A 99 36.39 61.64 -0.23
C HIS A 99 34.91 61.25 -0.30
N LEU A 100 34.03 62.16 -0.74
CA LEU A 100 32.62 61.85 -0.99
C LEU A 100 32.45 60.80 -2.11
N ALA A 101 33.18 60.93 -3.21
CA ALA A 101 33.16 59.93 -4.29
C ALA A 101 33.66 58.55 -3.83
N TYR A 102 34.69 58.51 -2.97
CA TYR A 102 35.16 57.27 -2.35
C TYR A 102 34.07 56.64 -1.46
N LEU A 103 33.42 57.45 -0.60
CA LEU A 103 32.35 56.99 0.28
C LEU A 103 31.13 56.50 -0.50
N ASP A 104 30.74 57.16 -1.60
CA ASP A 104 29.65 56.71 -2.46
C ASP A 104 29.97 55.35 -3.08
N THR A 105 31.21 55.14 -3.53
CA THR A 105 31.68 53.84 -4.06
C THR A 105 31.67 52.76 -2.96
N GLU A 106 32.04 53.11 -1.74
CA GLU A 106 32.04 52.19 -0.59
C GLU A 106 30.61 51.83 -0.16
N ILE A 107 29.67 52.78 -0.21
CA ILE A 107 28.25 52.56 0.02
C ILE A 107 27.66 51.63 -1.05
N GLU A 108 27.96 51.86 -2.34
CA GLU A 108 27.51 50.98 -3.43
C GLU A 108 28.06 49.56 -3.26
N ASN A 109 29.34 49.41 -2.89
CA ASN A 109 29.94 48.11 -2.61
C ASN A 109 29.30 47.42 -1.39
N ALA A 110 29.03 48.17 -0.32
CA ALA A 110 28.37 47.66 0.88
C ALA A 110 26.92 47.21 0.60
N MET A 111 26.17 48.01 -0.16
CA MET A 111 24.80 47.70 -0.57
C MET A 111 24.75 46.52 -1.55
N GLY A 112 25.68 46.43 -2.50
CA GLY A 112 25.79 45.31 -3.43
C GLY A 112 26.08 43.98 -2.71
N GLY A 113 26.97 44.01 -1.71
CA GLY A 113 27.28 42.83 -0.88
C GLY A 113 26.09 42.35 -0.04
N GLU A 114 25.31 43.27 0.54
CA GLU A 114 24.12 42.91 1.33
C GLU A 114 23.00 42.31 0.45
N VAL A 115 22.82 42.82 -0.78
CA VAL A 115 21.85 42.27 -1.73
C VAL A 115 22.23 40.86 -2.18
N ILE A 116 23.51 40.56 -2.40
CA ILE A 116 23.98 39.21 -2.77
C ILE A 116 23.71 38.22 -1.63
N LEU A 117 24.05 38.58 -0.39
CA LEU A 117 23.80 37.70 0.77
C LEU A 117 22.31 37.39 0.96
N LEU A 118 21.44 38.37 0.74
CA LEU A 118 19.98 38.16 0.80
C LEU A 118 19.44 37.30 -0.36
N GLN A 119 20.11 37.29 -1.51
CA GLN A 119 19.75 36.39 -2.62
C GLN A 119 20.12 34.94 -2.31
N ASP A 120 21.32 34.71 -1.77
CA ASP A 120 21.78 33.37 -1.37
C ASP A 120 20.88 32.76 -0.29
N GLU A 121 20.53 33.54 0.75
CA GLU A 121 19.60 33.07 1.80
C GLU A 121 18.21 32.73 1.21
N ARG A 122 17.73 33.46 0.21
CA ARG A 122 16.45 33.15 -0.45
C ARG A 122 16.53 31.87 -1.28
N ILE A 123 17.65 31.62 -1.96
CA ILE A 123 17.86 30.38 -2.73
C ILE A 123 17.85 29.19 -1.76
N GLU A 124 18.58 29.27 -0.65
CA GLU A 124 18.61 28.18 0.35
C GLU A 124 17.22 27.87 0.93
N VAL A 125 16.41 28.90 1.22
CA VAL A 125 15.05 28.73 1.73
C VAL A 125 14.14 28.08 0.69
N VAL A 126 14.24 28.48 -0.59
CA VAL A 126 13.46 27.87 -1.68
C VAL A 126 13.85 26.41 -1.88
N GLU A 127 15.15 26.10 -1.87
CA GLU A 127 15.64 24.72 -1.98
C GLU A 127 15.26 23.86 -0.76
N ALA A 128 15.22 24.44 0.44
CA ALA A 128 14.74 23.74 1.63
C ALA A 128 13.23 23.46 1.56
N LEU A 129 12.42 24.39 1.05
CA LEU A 129 11.00 24.18 0.83
C LEU A 129 10.75 23.11 -0.24
N GLN A 130 11.49 23.14 -1.36
CA GLN A 130 11.36 22.13 -2.41
C GLN A 130 11.70 20.73 -1.89
N ARG A 131 12.80 20.59 -1.12
CA ARG A 131 13.16 19.31 -0.48
C ARG A 131 12.08 18.82 0.47
N PHE A 132 11.48 19.72 1.25
CA PHE A 132 10.38 19.37 2.14
C PHE A 132 9.14 18.90 1.38
N GLU A 133 8.78 19.56 0.27
CA GLU A 133 7.67 19.14 -0.59
C GLU A 133 7.93 17.77 -1.25
N ASP A 134 9.14 17.54 -1.77
CA ASP A 134 9.54 16.26 -2.37
C ASP A 134 9.53 15.11 -1.34
N GLU A 135 10.02 15.37 -0.13
CA GLU A 135 9.98 14.41 0.99
C GLU A 135 8.53 14.10 1.40
N GLU A 136 7.66 15.12 1.46
CA GLU A 136 6.25 14.94 1.78
C GLU A 136 5.52 14.15 0.69
N GLU A 137 5.79 14.44 -0.59
CA GLU A 137 5.21 13.70 -1.72
C GLU A 137 5.67 12.24 -1.74
N SER A 138 6.96 11.99 -1.51
CA SER A 138 7.52 10.64 -1.37
C SER A 138 6.87 9.87 -0.21
N ALA A 139 6.70 10.54 0.94
CA ALA A 139 6.02 9.95 2.10
C ALA A 139 4.53 9.67 1.81
N ARG A 140 3.84 10.56 1.09
CA ARG A 140 2.43 10.35 0.66
C ARG A 140 2.32 9.19 -0.32
N SER A 141 3.23 9.07 -1.29
CA SER A 141 3.28 7.95 -2.25
C SER A 141 3.50 6.62 -1.53
N LEU A 142 4.46 6.56 -0.58
CA LEU A 142 4.72 5.36 0.21
C LEU A 142 3.50 4.96 1.08
N ARG A 143 2.79 5.93 1.66
CA ARG A 143 1.54 5.69 2.41
C ARG A 143 0.46 5.11 1.51
N ARG A 144 0.23 5.69 0.33
CA ARG A 144 -0.75 5.19 -0.65
C ARG A 144 -0.45 3.75 -1.06
N HIS A 145 0.80 3.43 -1.40
CA HIS A 145 1.20 2.06 -1.73
C HIS A 145 1.03 1.08 -0.56
N LYS A 146 1.32 1.51 0.67
CA LYS A 146 1.10 0.70 1.87
C LYS A 146 -0.40 0.42 2.10
N GLU A 147 -1.24 1.44 1.98
CA GLU A 147 -2.70 1.33 2.12
C GLU A 147 -3.30 0.42 1.05
N GLU A 148 -2.89 0.57 -0.21
CA GLU A 148 -3.30 -0.29 -1.32
C GLU A 148 -2.91 -1.74 -1.07
N ARG A 149 -1.69 -1.99 -0.57
CA ARG A 149 -1.23 -3.33 -0.21
C ARG A 149 -2.06 -3.95 0.91
N ILE A 150 -2.40 -3.18 1.94
CA ILE A 150 -3.26 -3.64 3.03
C ILE A 150 -4.67 -3.96 2.51
N ALA A 151 -5.25 -3.09 1.67
CA ALA A 151 -6.56 -3.30 1.08
C ALA A 151 -6.60 -4.59 0.23
N LYS A 152 -5.58 -4.82 -0.61
CA LYS A 152 -5.44 -6.06 -1.39
C LYS A 152 -5.35 -7.29 -0.50
N GLU A 153 -4.61 -7.23 0.61
CA GLU A 153 -4.47 -8.37 1.52
C GLU A 153 -5.78 -8.66 2.29
N VAL A 154 -6.54 -7.63 2.66
CA VAL A 154 -7.87 -7.80 3.27
C VAL A 154 -8.83 -8.50 2.30
N VAL A 155 -8.83 -8.11 1.02
CA VAL A 155 -9.63 -8.79 -0.01
C VAL A 155 -9.18 -10.24 -0.19
N LYS A 156 -7.87 -10.49 -0.30
CA LYS A 156 -7.31 -11.85 -0.40
C LYS A 156 -7.71 -12.71 0.81
N ARG A 157 -7.63 -12.17 2.03
CA ARG A 157 -8.05 -12.88 3.24
C ARG A 157 -9.52 -13.27 3.21
N LYS A 158 -10.43 -12.36 2.86
CA LYS A 158 -11.86 -12.67 2.69
C LYS A 158 -12.08 -13.76 1.63
N LEU A 159 -11.34 -13.72 0.52
CA LEU A 159 -11.40 -14.77 -0.50
C LEU A 159 -10.86 -16.12 0.01
N ARG A 160 -9.86 -16.13 0.90
CA ARG A 160 -9.35 -17.37 1.54
C ARG A 160 -10.40 -17.96 2.48
N GLU A 161 -11.02 -17.12 3.32
CA GLU A 161 -12.10 -17.51 4.23
C GLU A 161 -13.31 -18.07 3.46
N ALA A 162 -13.70 -17.45 2.35
CA ALA A 162 -14.81 -17.91 1.51
C ALA A 162 -14.56 -19.28 0.84
N ARG A 163 -13.30 -19.61 0.54
CA ARG A 163 -12.91 -20.90 -0.05
C ARG A 163 -12.88 -22.03 0.98
N GLY A 164 -12.63 -21.71 2.25
CA GLY A 164 -12.49 -22.66 3.34
C GLY A 164 -11.04 -22.90 3.76
N LEU A 165 -10.83 -23.11 5.06
CA LEU A 165 -9.51 -23.17 5.70
C LEU A 165 -9.07 -24.59 6.06
N SER A 166 -10.02 -25.49 6.29
CA SER A 166 -9.73 -26.86 6.69
C SER A 166 -10.16 -27.86 5.63
N VAL A 167 -9.55 -29.04 5.68
CA VAL A 167 -9.75 -30.10 4.70
C VAL A 167 -9.94 -31.44 5.41
N ALA A 168 -10.89 -32.24 4.95
CA ALA A 168 -10.97 -33.66 5.28
C ALA A 168 -10.77 -34.45 4.00
N TRP A 169 -9.96 -35.50 4.06
CA TRP A 169 -9.64 -36.33 2.91
C TRP A 169 -9.63 -37.80 3.29
N THR A 170 -9.82 -38.63 2.29
CA THR A 170 -9.46 -40.04 2.34
C THR A 170 -8.75 -40.31 1.02
N SER A 171 -7.48 -40.69 1.07
CA SER A 171 -6.67 -41.08 -0.09
C SER A 171 -5.29 -41.49 0.43
N ASN A 172 -4.48 -42.12 -0.42
CA ASN A 172 -3.06 -42.37 -0.11
C ASN A 172 -2.20 -41.10 -0.15
N LEU A 173 -2.76 -39.97 -0.60
CA LEU A 173 -2.07 -38.67 -0.74
C LEU A 173 -1.96 -37.90 0.58
N GLN A 174 -2.12 -38.57 1.73
CA GLN A 174 -2.19 -37.89 3.02
C GLN A 174 -0.95 -37.04 3.34
N PRO A 175 0.29 -37.52 3.15
CA PRO A 175 1.47 -36.73 3.47
C PRO A 175 1.52 -35.44 2.66
N PHE A 176 1.33 -35.52 1.34
CA PHE A 176 1.35 -34.35 0.47
C PHE A 176 0.23 -33.36 0.76
N VAL A 177 -1.01 -33.82 0.97
CA VAL A 177 -2.12 -32.93 1.34
C VAL A 177 -1.82 -32.24 2.67
N TYR A 178 -1.28 -32.95 3.66
CA TYR A 178 -0.94 -32.37 4.95
C TYR A 178 0.17 -31.31 4.85
N GLU A 179 1.19 -31.56 4.04
CA GLU A 179 2.34 -30.67 3.88
C GLU A 179 2.07 -29.47 2.96
N SER A 180 1.24 -29.68 1.93
CA SER A 180 1.08 -28.73 0.83
C SER A 180 -0.24 -27.97 0.88
N PHE A 181 -1.28 -28.48 1.53
CA PHE A 181 -2.56 -27.78 1.59
C PHE A 181 -2.49 -26.58 2.55
N ALA A 182 -2.85 -25.41 2.04
CA ALA A 182 -2.84 -24.16 2.80
C ALA A 182 -4.06 -23.31 2.46
N SER A 183 -4.35 -22.30 3.29
CA SER A 183 -5.44 -21.34 3.02
C SER A 183 -5.29 -20.60 1.69
N THR A 184 -4.06 -20.53 1.15
CA THR A 184 -3.73 -19.91 -0.13
C THR A 184 -4.19 -20.73 -1.33
N VAL A 185 -4.51 -22.02 -1.19
CA VAL A 185 -4.98 -22.90 -2.28
C VAL A 185 -6.28 -22.35 -2.88
N VAL A 186 -6.27 -21.97 -4.17
CA VAL A 186 -7.42 -21.47 -4.94
C VAL A 186 -8.18 -22.58 -5.65
N SER A 187 -7.49 -23.61 -6.12
CA SER A 187 -8.08 -24.73 -6.87
C SER A 187 -7.40 -26.03 -6.49
N VAL A 188 -8.20 -27.09 -6.46
CA VAL A 188 -7.75 -28.46 -6.29
C VAL A 188 -8.26 -29.22 -7.51
N ALA A 189 -7.39 -29.99 -8.14
CA ALA A 189 -7.77 -30.95 -9.17
C ALA A 189 -7.30 -32.33 -8.73
N LEU A 190 -8.22 -33.28 -8.63
CA LEU A 190 -7.90 -34.69 -8.48
C LEU A 190 -7.89 -35.31 -9.87
N CYS A 191 -6.89 -36.13 -10.16
CA CYS A 191 -6.75 -36.81 -11.44
C CYS A 191 -6.54 -38.30 -11.16
N GLY A 192 -7.49 -39.13 -11.57
CA GLY A 192 -7.49 -40.55 -11.26
C GLY A 192 -7.51 -40.84 -9.75
N CYS A 193 -6.90 -41.95 -9.34
CA CYS A 193 -7.00 -42.47 -7.97
C CYS A 193 -5.94 -41.87 -7.03
N ASN A 194 -4.76 -41.54 -7.55
CA ASN A 194 -3.62 -41.15 -6.71
C ASN A 194 -2.87 -39.92 -7.26
N SER A 195 -3.56 -38.99 -7.92
CA SER A 195 -2.93 -37.74 -8.31
C SER A 195 -3.73 -36.52 -7.91
N ILE A 196 -3.02 -35.48 -7.48
CA ILE A 196 -3.59 -34.22 -7.04
C ILE A 196 -2.72 -33.07 -7.52
N ALA A 197 -3.36 -31.98 -7.94
CA ALA A 197 -2.74 -30.70 -8.19
C ALA A 197 -3.40 -29.61 -7.34
N LEU A 198 -2.59 -28.79 -6.68
CA LEU A 198 -2.96 -27.67 -5.83
C LEU A 198 -2.46 -26.38 -6.49
N VAL A 199 -3.40 -25.49 -6.82
CA VAL A 199 -3.10 -24.15 -7.35
C VAL A 199 -3.20 -23.15 -6.20
N TYR A 200 -2.20 -22.27 -6.05
CA TYR A 200 -2.15 -21.27 -4.98
C TYR A 200 -2.46 -19.85 -5.49
N ASP A 201 -2.87 -18.96 -4.60
CA ASP A 201 -3.24 -17.56 -4.93
C ASP A 201 -2.07 -16.67 -5.40
N ASN A 202 -0.83 -17.14 -5.24
CA ASN A 202 0.37 -16.55 -5.83
C ASN A 202 0.70 -17.11 -7.23
N GLY A 203 -0.16 -17.97 -7.76
CA GLY A 203 0.01 -18.60 -9.07
C GLY A 203 1.00 -19.75 -9.13
N THR A 204 1.60 -20.14 -8.00
CA THR A 204 2.39 -21.38 -7.93
C THR A 204 1.48 -22.59 -7.93
N VAL A 205 2.03 -23.74 -8.31
CA VAL A 205 1.32 -25.02 -8.32
C VAL A 205 2.21 -26.09 -7.70
N ALA A 206 1.62 -26.91 -6.83
CA ALA A 206 2.20 -28.13 -6.29
C ALA A 206 1.35 -29.30 -6.75
N TRP A 207 1.96 -30.46 -6.95
CA TRP A 207 1.22 -31.66 -7.34
C TRP A 207 1.97 -32.92 -6.92
N GLU A 208 1.25 -34.02 -6.79
CA GLU A 208 1.75 -35.36 -6.53
C GLU A 208 0.97 -36.36 -7.39
N GLY A 209 1.63 -37.45 -7.79
CA GLY A 209 1.05 -38.55 -8.57
C GLY A 209 1.44 -38.55 -10.04
N ASP A 210 1.36 -39.75 -10.64
CA ASP A 210 1.80 -40.02 -12.02
C ASP A 210 0.68 -39.92 -13.05
N GLU A 211 -0.58 -39.84 -12.61
CA GLU A 211 -1.77 -39.80 -13.48
C GLU A 211 -2.10 -38.38 -13.94
N ILE A 212 -1.29 -37.38 -13.57
CA ILE A 212 -1.47 -36.02 -14.08
C ILE A 212 -1.07 -35.99 -15.57
N PRO A 213 -1.96 -35.52 -16.47
CA PRO A 213 -1.71 -35.49 -17.90
C PRO A 213 -0.38 -34.81 -18.21
N THR A 214 0.43 -35.39 -19.11
CA THR A 214 1.74 -34.83 -19.47
C THR A 214 1.63 -33.41 -20.01
N ASP A 215 0.60 -33.12 -20.81
CA ASP A 215 0.34 -31.77 -21.31
C ASP A 215 0.02 -30.78 -20.19
N LEU A 216 -0.76 -31.22 -19.20
CA LEU A 216 -1.02 -30.42 -18.01
C LEU A 216 0.26 -30.22 -17.19
N ARG A 217 1.07 -31.27 -16.97
CA ARG A 217 2.37 -31.13 -16.30
C ARG A 217 3.26 -30.15 -17.03
N ASN A 218 3.36 -30.23 -18.35
CA ASN A 218 4.14 -29.30 -19.17
C ASN A 218 3.64 -27.87 -19.02
N LEU A 219 2.31 -27.68 -19.09
CA LEU A 219 1.66 -26.39 -18.86
C LEU A 219 2.01 -25.81 -17.48
N LEU A 220 2.02 -26.65 -16.45
CA LEU A 220 2.38 -26.29 -15.07
C LEU A 220 3.89 -26.13 -14.87
N TYR A 221 4.75 -26.85 -15.60
CA TYR A 221 6.22 -26.78 -15.52
C TYR A 221 6.81 -25.59 -16.27
N LEU A 222 6.19 -25.20 -17.40
CA LEU A 222 6.55 -23.97 -18.12
C LEU A 222 6.44 -22.74 -17.22
N SER A 223 5.70 -22.83 -16.10
CA SER A 223 5.68 -21.82 -15.04
C SER A 223 6.96 -21.73 -14.18
N LYS A 224 7.91 -22.68 -14.26
CA LYS A 224 9.09 -22.77 -13.37
C LYS A 224 10.41 -22.27 -14.00
N SER A 225 10.64 -22.43 -15.30
CA SER A 225 11.91 -22.06 -16.00
C SER A 225 12.29 -20.56 -15.84
N THR A 226 13.57 -20.17 -15.76
CA THR A 226 13.93 -18.78 -15.40
C THR A 226 13.97 -17.78 -16.57
N LYS A 227 14.14 -18.22 -17.82
CA LYS A 227 14.39 -17.30 -18.96
C LYS A 227 13.11 -16.78 -19.66
N GLU A 228 11.99 -17.49 -19.57
CA GLU A 228 10.70 -17.06 -20.16
C GLU A 228 9.73 -16.42 -19.13
N ARG A 229 10.22 -16.08 -17.93
CA ARG A 229 9.41 -15.52 -16.83
C ARG A 229 8.63 -14.23 -17.15
N LYS A 230 8.97 -13.53 -18.24
CA LYS A 230 8.41 -12.19 -18.52
C LYS A 230 6.98 -12.19 -19.08
N ARG A 231 6.40 -13.34 -19.42
CA ARG A 231 5.01 -13.46 -19.89
C ARG A 231 4.30 -14.66 -19.27
N ARG A 232 4.36 -14.79 -17.93
CA ARG A 232 3.71 -15.90 -17.25
C ARG A 232 2.34 -15.49 -16.77
N TYR A 233 1.35 -16.18 -17.30
CA TYR A 233 0.02 -16.22 -16.74
C TYR A 233 -0.01 -17.26 -15.64
N HIS A 234 -0.63 -16.90 -14.53
CA HIS A 234 -0.74 -17.75 -13.36
C HIS A 234 -2.04 -18.54 -13.42
N PRO A 235 -2.03 -19.87 -13.27
CA PRO A 235 -3.26 -20.64 -13.21
C PRO A 235 -4.10 -20.15 -12.01
N THR A 236 -5.38 -19.89 -12.25
CA THR A 236 -6.37 -19.48 -11.24
C THR A 236 -7.36 -20.58 -10.94
N TYR A 237 -7.55 -21.51 -11.88
CA TYR A 237 -8.42 -22.66 -11.75
C TYR A 237 -7.88 -23.84 -12.54
N LEU A 238 -8.11 -25.04 -12.00
CA LEU A 238 -7.72 -26.28 -12.62
C LEU A 238 -8.79 -27.35 -12.35
N ALA A 239 -9.17 -28.06 -13.40
CA ALA A 239 -9.96 -29.27 -13.36
C ALA A 239 -9.25 -30.36 -14.15
N ALA A 240 -9.24 -31.57 -13.62
CA ALA A 240 -8.68 -32.74 -14.28
C ALA A 240 -9.72 -33.87 -14.23
N GLY A 241 -9.76 -34.68 -15.27
CA GLY A 241 -10.62 -35.85 -15.37
C GLY A 241 -9.81 -37.08 -15.75
N SER A 242 -10.51 -38.20 -15.89
CA SER A 242 -9.93 -39.41 -16.48
C SER A 242 -9.39 -39.18 -17.90
N GLU A 243 -8.54 -40.11 -18.37
CA GLU A 243 -8.08 -40.17 -19.77
C GLU A 243 -7.27 -38.95 -20.24
N GLY A 244 -6.57 -38.29 -19.32
CA GLY A 244 -5.72 -37.16 -19.67
C GLY A 244 -6.47 -35.83 -19.83
N ARG A 245 -7.78 -35.79 -19.57
CA ARG A 245 -8.60 -34.59 -19.76
C ARG A 245 -8.28 -33.54 -18.70
N PHE A 246 -8.20 -32.29 -19.12
CA PHE A 246 -8.06 -31.17 -18.20
C PHE A 246 -8.64 -29.88 -18.76
N TYR A 247 -8.92 -28.95 -17.85
CA TYR A 247 -9.24 -27.56 -18.14
C TYR A 247 -8.51 -26.67 -17.13
N ALA A 248 -7.81 -25.67 -17.64
CA ALA A 248 -7.03 -24.72 -16.87
C ALA A 248 -7.37 -23.30 -17.32
N ARG A 249 -7.66 -22.43 -16.34
CA ARG A 249 -7.88 -21.00 -16.56
C ARG A 249 -6.77 -20.20 -15.90
N PHE A 250 -6.33 -19.14 -16.56
CA PHE A 250 -5.24 -18.29 -16.10
C PHE A 250 -5.74 -16.91 -15.64
N ASP A 251 -4.86 -16.12 -15.04
CA ASP A 251 -5.16 -14.79 -14.47
C ASP A 251 -5.33 -13.69 -15.53
N ASP A 252 -4.84 -13.90 -16.74
CA ASP A 252 -5.11 -13.07 -17.92
C ASP A 252 -6.45 -13.38 -18.61
N GLY A 253 -7.20 -14.34 -18.06
CA GLY A 253 -8.44 -14.83 -18.66
C GLY A 253 -8.24 -15.84 -19.79
N SER A 254 -6.99 -16.19 -20.13
CA SER A 254 -6.75 -17.24 -21.11
C SER A 254 -7.12 -18.62 -20.57
N GLU A 255 -7.49 -19.52 -21.49
CA GLU A 255 -7.91 -20.88 -21.18
C GLU A 255 -7.07 -21.88 -21.97
N ARG A 256 -6.82 -23.04 -21.35
CA ARG A 256 -6.14 -24.19 -21.95
C ARG A 256 -6.84 -25.45 -21.48
N TYR A 257 -7.13 -26.35 -22.40
CA TYR A 257 -7.81 -27.59 -22.09
C TYR A 257 -7.38 -28.69 -23.05
N ASN A 258 -7.57 -29.92 -22.61
CA ASN A 258 -7.46 -31.10 -23.45
C ASN A 258 -8.71 -31.95 -23.17
N THR A 259 -9.58 -32.07 -24.17
CA THR A 259 -10.78 -32.90 -24.12
C THR A 259 -11.13 -33.39 -25.51
N ASN A 260 -11.78 -34.54 -25.59
CA ASN A 260 -12.37 -35.04 -26.83
C ASN A 260 -13.83 -34.56 -27.04
N SER A 261 -14.36 -33.75 -26.11
CA SER A 261 -15.75 -33.28 -26.15
C SER A 261 -15.89 -32.01 -27.02
N PRO A 262 -16.58 -32.06 -28.18
CA PRO A 262 -16.82 -30.88 -29.00
C PRO A 262 -17.72 -29.85 -28.29
N MET A 263 -18.49 -30.27 -27.28
CA MET A 263 -19.34 -29.39 -26.49
C MET A 263 -18.51 -28.35 -25.74
N LEU A 264 -17.30 -28.69 -25.26
CA LEU A 264 -16.48 -27.73 -24.53
C LEU A 264 -15.98 -26.60 -25.46
N ASP A 265 -15.61 -26.93 -26.70
CA ASP A 265 -15.23 -25.93 -27.70
C ASP A 265 -16.38 -24.97 -28.00
N GLU A 266 -17.60 -25.50 -28.17
CA GLU A 266 -18.80 -24.71 -28.38
C GLU A 266 -19.11 -23.81 -27.16
N ILE A 267 -19.03 -24.35 -25.94
CA ILE A 267 -19.29 -23.58 -24.72
C ILE A 267 -18.28 -22.45 -24.55
N ILE A 268 -16.97 -22.75 -24.67
CA ILE A 268 -15.89 -21.77 -24.49
C ILE A 268 -15.93 -20.68 -25.56
N SER A 269 -16.27 -21.02 -26.80
CA SER A 269 -16.36 -20.03 -27.87
C SER A 269 -17.58 -19.10 -27.73
N ALA A 270 -18.65 -19.57 -27.10
CA ALA A 270 -19.90 -18.81 -26.95
C ALA A 270 -20.08 -18.14 -25.58
N ASN A 271 -19.37 -18.58 -24.54
CA ASN A 271 -19.61 -18.16 -23.17
C ASN A 271 -18.32 -18.03 -22.35
N ASP A 272 -18.39 -17.28 -21.26
CA ASP A 272 -17.32 -17.15 -20.29
C ASP A 272 -17.47 -18.21 -19.19
N VAL A 273 -16.47 -19.08 -19.05
CA VAL A 273 -16.51 -20.26 -18.18
C VAL A 273 -15.98 -19.94 -16.79
N SER A 274 -16.79 -20.23 -15.76
CA SER A 274 -16.41 -20.08 -14.35
C SER A 274 -15.75 -21.34 -13.79
N LYS A 275 -16.39 -22.50 -13.99
CA LYS A 275 -15.96 -23.82 -13.49
C LYS A 275 -16.23 -24.90 -14.52
N CYS A 276 -15.40 -25.94 -14.51
CA CYS A 276 -15.56 -27.11 -15.36
C CYS A 276 -15.26 -28.36 -14.52
N ALA A 277 -16.09 -29.38 -14.62
CA ALA A 277 -15.88 -30.66 -13.96
C ALA A 277 -16.00 -31.78 -14.96
N PHE A 278 -15.13 -32.77 -14.84
CA PHE A 278 -15.11 -33.96 -15.69
C PHE A 278 -15.66 -35.15 -14.90
N GLY A 279 -16.66 -35.82 -15.49
CA GLY A 279 -17.24 -37.07 -14.99
C GLY A 279 -16.64 -38.26 -15.72
N ARG A 280 -17.41 -39.34 -15.89
CA ARG A 280 -16.95 -40.56 -16.55
C ARG A 280 -16.73 -40.33 -18.06
N ALA A 281 -15.69 -40.93 -18.64
CA ALA A 281 -15.47 -40.93 -20.10
C ALA A 281 -15.47 -39.52 -20.74
N ASP A 282 -16.53 -39.11 -21.42
CA ASP A 282 -16.68 -37.78 -22.04
C ASP A 282 -17.64 -36.86 -21.29
N GLU A 283 -18.20 -37.32 -20.16
CA GLU A 283 -19.10 -36.54 -19.32
C GLU A 283 -18.40 -35.30 -18.74
N MET A 284 -19.09 -34.18 -18.78
CA MET A 284 -18.66 -32.91 -18.22
C MET A 284 -19.83 -32.04 -17.77
N ALA A 285 -19.56 -31.16 -16.82
CA ALA A 285 -20.43 -30.08 -16.41
C ALA A 285 -19.64 -28.77 -16.35
N VAL A 286 -20.26 -27.69 -16.81
CA VAL A 286 -19.65 -26.36 -16.89
C VAL A 286 -20.57 -25.35 -16.21
N VAL A 287 -20.03 -24.58 -15.28
CA VAL A 287 -20.70 -23.40 -14.70
C VAL A 287 -20.16 -22.18 -15.43
N LEU A 288 -21.05 -21.39 -16.01
CA LEU A 288 -20.73 -20.12 -16.67
C LEU A 288 -20.57 -18.99 -15.66
N THR A 289 -20.01 -17.86 -16.05
CA THR A 289 -19.86 -16.70 -15.15
C THR A 289 -21.16 -16.01 -14.78
N ASP A 290 -22.23 -16.23 -15.56
CA ASP A 290 -23.61 -15.85 -15.19
C ASP A 290 -24.29 -16.85 -14.23
N GLY A 291 -23.61 -17.95 -13.90
CA GLY A 291 -24.08 -18.97 -12.96
C GLY A 291 -25.02 -20.02 -13.56
N ARG A 292 -25.22 -20.04 -14.89
CA ARG A 292 -25.85 -21.17 -15.57
C ARG A 292 -24.93 -22.39 -15.55
N LEU A 293 -25.51 -23.56 -15.37
CA LEU A 293 -24.92 -24.89 -15.41
C LEU A 293 -25.32 -25.59 -16.72
N LEU A 294 -24.33 -26.02 -17.48
CA LEU A 294 -24.47 -26.81 -18.71
C LEU A 294 -23.79 -28.18 -18.52
N TRP A 295 -24.29 -29.24 -19.15
CA TRP A 295 -23.70 -30.58 -19.08
C TRP A 295 -24.04 -31.43 -20.32
N ASN A 296 -23.25 -32.47 -20.61
CA ASN A 296 -23.45 -33.40 -21.74
C ASN A 296 -23.79 -34.85 -21.35
N PHE A 297 -24.07 -35.12 -20.08
CA PHE A 297 -24.38 -36.46 -19.61
C PHE A 297 -25.87 -36.64 -19.28
N GLU A 298 -26.32 -37.88 -19.16
CA GLU A 298 -27.68 -38.19 -18.75
C GLU A 298 -27.90 -37.79 -17.28
N ALA A 299 -28.50 -36.62 -17.07
CA ALA A 299 -28.76 -36.13 -15.72
C ALA A 299 -29.74 -37.05 -14.99
N THR A 300 -29.38 -37.45 -13.78
CA THR A 300 -30.34 -38.09 -12.86
C THR A 300 -31.53 -37.16 -12.61
N GLU A 301 -32.74 -37.70 -12.42
CA GLU A 301 -33.92 -36.89 -12.06
C GLU A 301 -33.68 -35.97 -10.86
N GLU A 302 -32.86 -36.41 -9.88
CA GLU A 302 -32.49 -35.62 -8.72
C GLU A 302 -31.63 -34.39 -9.09
N LEU A 303 -30.68 -34.57 -10.03
CA LEU A 303 -29.86 -33.48 -10.56
C LEU A 303 -30.73 -32.47 -11.31
N GLN A 304 -31.54 -32.94 -12.26
CA GLN A 304 -32.42 -32.08 -13.06
C GLN A 304 -33.37 -31.28 -12.15
N ARG A 305 -34.06 -31.95 -11.22
CA ARG A 305 -34.95 -31.29 -10.25
C ARG A 305 -34.23 -30.26 -9.40
N THR A 306 -32.98 -30.53 -9.01
CA THR A 306 -32.17 -29.58 -8.23
C THR A 306 -31.85 -28.34 -9.04
N VAL A 307 -31.49 -28.52 -10.31
CA VAL A 307 -31.17 -27.42 -11.24
C VAL A 307 -32.40 -26.56 -11.50
N ASP A 308 -33.52 -27.18 -11.85
CA ASP A 308 -34.79 -26.49 -12.12
C ASP A 308 -35.25 -25.68 -10.91
N LEU A 309 -35.29 -26.30 -9.73
CA LEU A 309 -35.69 -25.63 -8.49
C LEU A 309 -34.77 -24.44 -8.14
N THR A 310 -33.47 -24.56 -8.43
CA THR A 310 -32.51 -23.47 -8.19
C THR A 310 -32.82 -22.28 -9.09
N TYR A 311 -33.06 -22.51 -10.38
CA TYR A 311 -33.39 -21.42 -11.31
C TYR A 311 -34.77 -20.83 -11.09
N GLU A 312 -35.78 -21.65 -10.78
CA GLU A 312 -37.14 -21.17 -10.44
C GLU A 312 -37.12 -20.21 -9.26
N GLN A 313 -36.18 -20.39 -8.32
CA GLN A 313 -35.98 -19.52 -7.16
C GLN A 313 -35.05 -18.33 -7.47
N GLY A 314 -34.70 -18.09 -8.73
CA GLY A 314 -33.78 -17.04 -9.17
C GLY A 314 -32.34 -17.25 -8.67
N GLY A 315 -31.96 -18.50 -8.45
CA GLY A 315 -30.62 -18.86 -8.01
C GLY A 315 -29.61 -19.02 -9.15
N ALA A 316 -28.34 -19.17 -8.75
CA ALA A 316 -27.21 -19.33 -9.65
C ALA A 316 -26.23 -20.39 -9.10
N PHE A 317 -25.57 -21.12 -9.98
CA PHE A 317 -24.51 -22.07 -9.59
C PHE A 317 -23.16 -21.37 -9.43
N ILE A 318 -22.41 -21.79 -8.43
CA ILE A 318 -21.08 -21.28 -8.09
C ILE A 318 -20.02 -22.34 -8.38
N ASP A 319 -20.33 -23.61 -8.13
CA ASP A 319 -19.38 -24.71 -8.21
C ASP A 319 -20.07 -26.00 -8.65
N VAL A 320 -19.31 -26.80 -9.39
CA VAL A 320 -19.68 -28.15 -9.81
C VAL A 320 -18.47 -29.06 -9.72
N THR A 321 -18.66 -30.27 -9.24
CA THR A 321 -17.68 -31.35 -9.32
C THR A 321 -18.37 -32.65 -9.67
N LEU A 322 -17.71 -33.46 -10.48
CA LEU A 322 -18.16 -34.78 -10.92
C LEU A 322 -17.12 -35.83 -10.52
N SER A 323 -17.56 -37.08 -10.39
CA SER A 323 -16.68 -38.24 -10.26
C SER A 323 -16.78 -39.11 -11.52
N ASP A 324 -15.77 -39.96 -11.74
CA ASP A 324 -15.78 -40.97 -12.82
C ASP A 324 -16.87 -42.05 -12.63
N ARG A 325 -17.67 -41.96 -11.57
CA ARG A 325 -18.74 -42.89 -11.20
C ARG A 325 -20.13 -42.26 -11.29
N GLY A 326 -20.22 -41.00 -11.73
CA GLY A 326 -21.48 -40.26 -11.79
C GLY A 326 -21.93 -39.71 -10.43
N ASP A 327 -21.05 -39.66 -9.42
CA ASP A 327 -21.29 -38.79 -8.27
C ASP A 327 -21.10 -37.34 -8.69
N TRP A 328 -21.90 -36.46 -8.11
CA TRP A 328 -21.82 -35.04 -8.38
C TRP A 328 -22.05 -34.25 -7.12
N PHE A 329 -21.48 -33.05 -7.08
CA PHE A 329 -21.74 -32.04 -6.07
C PHE A 329 -21.96 -30.70 -6.76
N LEU A 330 -23.03 -30.03 -6.35
CA LEU A 330 -23.40 -28.69 -6.79
C LEU A 330 -23.42 -27.76 -5.60
N ARG A 331 -22.80 -26.60 -5.79
CA ARG A 331 -22.93 -25.46 -4.89
C ARG A 331 -23.55 -24.31 -5.66
N GLY A 332 -24.65 -23.79 -5.15
CA GLY A 332 -25.35 -22.64 -5.73
C GLY A 332 -25.68 -21.58 -4.69
N GLN A 333 -26.38 -20.54 -5.13
CA GLN A 333 -26.87 -19.46 -4.29
C GLN A 333 -28.29 -19.12 -4.68
N VAL A 334 -29.19 -19.07 -3.71
CA VAL A 334 -30.61 -18.69 -3.88
C VAL A 334 -30.95 -17.63 -2.84
N GLY A 335 -31.43 -16.46 -3.29
CA GLY A 335 -31.80 -15.36 -2.37
C GLY A 335 -30.65 -14.95 -1.43
N GLY A 336 -29.43 -14.96 -1.94
CA GLY A 336 -28.21 -14.66 -1.16
C GLY A 336 -27.70 -15.80 -0.27
N ARG A 337 -28.44 -16.91 -0.13
CA ARG A 337 -28.04 -18.07 0.70
C ARG A 337 -27.41 -19.17 -0.14
N GLU A 338 -26.29 -19.73 0.33
CA GLU A 338 -25.66 -20.87 -0.33
C GLU A 338 -26.51 -22.14 -0.20
N THR A 339 -26.65 -22.87 -1.30
CA THR A 339 -27.30 -24.18 -1.37
C THR A 339 -26.27 -25.24 -1.77
N HIS A 340 -26.42 -26.45 -1.23
CA HIS A 340 -25.51 -27.57 -1.45
C HIS A 340 -26.32 -28.81 -1.78
N CYS A 341 -26.07 -29.43 -2.93
CA CYS A 341 -26.74 -30.63 -3.39
C CYS A 341 -25.70 -31.63 -3.89
N PHE A 342 -25.97 -32.93 -3.70
CA PHE A 342 -25.05 -33.98 -4.12
C PHE A 342 -25.80 -35.29 -4.31
N ASN A 343 -25.26 -36.16 -5.16
CA ASN A 343 -25.79 -37.51 -5.34
C ASN A 343 -25.38 -38.40 -4.15
N LYS A 344 -26.34 -39.12 -3.58
CA LYS A 344 -26.09 -40.06 -2.47
C LYS A 344 -25.65 -41.46 -2.91
N ARG A 345 -25.68 -41.78 -4.21
CA ARG A 345 -25.58 -43.16 -4.70
C ARG A 345 -24.22 -43.84 -4.45
N SER A 346 -23.10 -43.17 -4.71
CA SER A 346 -21.76 -43.81 -4.66
C SER A 346 -20.83 -43.18 -3.61
N CYS A 347 -21.20 -42.03 -3.04
CA CYS A 347 -20.50 -41.46 -1.89
C CYS A 347 -20.44 -42.45 -0.72
N ALA A 348 -19.25 -43.00 -0.45
CA ALA A 348 -18.97 -43.89 0.67
C ALA A 348 -19.62 -43.34 1.95
N GLY A 349 -20.17 -44.22 2.80
CA GLY A 349 -20.92 -43.80 4.01
C GLY A 349 -20.17 -42.88 4.97
N ARG A 350 -18.85 -42.70 4.81
CA ARG A 350 -18.06 -41.67 5.48
C ARG A 350 -18.31 -40.25 4.93
N VAL A 351 -18.32 -40.05 3.61
CA VAL A 351 -18.65 -38.76 2.97
C VAL A 351 -20.06 -38.35 3.37
N ALA A 352 -21.03 -39.24 3.21
CA ALA A 352 -22.43 -38.95 3.56
C ALA A 352 -22.60 -38.52 5.02
N ARG A 353 -21.86 -39.14 5.97
CA ARG A 353 -21.85 -38.75 7.39
C ARG A 353 -21.20 -37.39 7.62
N LEU A 354 -20.06 -37.11 6.99
CA LEU A 354 -19.40 -35.80 7.07
C LEU A 354 -20.31 -34.70 6.48
N MET A 355 -20.93 -34.97 5.34
CA MET A 355 -21.90 -34.09 4.68
C MET A 355 -23.10 -33.80 5.58
N ALA A 356 -23.69 -34.83 6.18
CA ALA A 356 -24.84 -34.67 7.06
C ALA A 356 -24.51 -33.83 8.30
N LYS A 357 -23.32 -34.03 8.89
CA LYS A 357 -22.90 -33.31 10.10
C LYS A 357 -22.52 -31.85 9.81
N ASN A 358 -21.83 -31.60 8.69
CA ASN A 358 -21.16 -30.33 8.42
C ASN A 358 -21.68 -29.61 7.15
N ARG A 359 -22.91 -29.90 6.69
CA ARG A 359 -23.46 -29.42 5.41
C ARG A 359 -23.28 -27.91 5.17
N LYS A 360 -23.41 -27.09 6.22
CA LYS A 360 -23.30 -25.62 6.13
C LYS A 360 -21.86 -25.11 6.04
N GLN A 361 -20.88 -25.93 6.43
CA GLN A 361 -19.47 -25.55 6.44
C GLN A 361 -18.76 -25.99 5.15
N ILE A 362 -19.33 -26.92 4.38
CA ILE A 362 -18.71 -27.46 3.17
C ILE A 362 -18.68 -26.40 2.08
N LYS A 363 -17.50 -26.16 1.50
CA LYS A 363 -17.28 -25.20 0.41
C LYS A 363 -17.01 -25.85 -0.93
N ALA A 364 -16.34 -27.00 -0.92
CA ALA A 364 -16.08 -27.77 -2.12
C ALA A 364 -15.89 -29.24 -1.76
N ILE A 365 -16.19 -30.11 -2.71
CA ILE A 365 -15.88 -31.54 -2.68
C ILE A 365 -15.14 -31.84 -3.96
N TYR A 366 -14.02 -32.52 -3.88
CA TYR A 366 -13.30 -33.01 -5.04
C TYR A 366 -13.32 -34.53 -4.99
N PHE A 367 -13.74 -35.16 -6.09
CA PHE A 367 -13.79 -36.61 -6.23
C PHE A 367 -12.55 -37.09 -6.99
N GLY A 368 -11.93 -38.17 -6.53
CA GLY A 368 -10.94 -38.92 -7.30
C GLY A 368 -11.61 -40.02 -8.15
N GLY A 369 -10.77 -40.84 -8.78
CA GLY A 369 -11.19 -41.94 -9.67
C GLY A 369 -11.75 -43.16 -8.94
N ASP A 370 -11.63 -43.25 -7.60
CA ASP A 370 -12.15 -44.35 -6.80
C ASP A 370 -13.10 -43.91 -5.67
N GLU A 371 -13.82 -44.84 -5.04
CA GLU A 371 -14.79 -44.56 -3.96
C GLU A 371 -14.15 -43.99 -2.69
N LYS A 372 -12.84 -44.17 -2.58
CA LYS A 372 -12.08 -43.89 -1.37
C LYS A 372 -11.32 -42.59 -1.48
N THR A 373 -11.27 -41.97 -2.64
CA THR A 373 -10.47 -40.78 -2.91
C THR A 373 -11.37 -39.57 -3.01
N PHE A 374 -11.36 -38.75 -1.97
CA PHE A 374 -12.04 -37.46 -1.99
C PHE A 374 -11.31 -36.45 -1.11
N LEU A 375 -11.54 -35.18 -1.42
CA LEU A 375 -11.09 -34.04 -0.64
C LEU A 375 -12.28 -33.11 -0.41
N ILE A 376 -12.63 -32.85 0.85
CA ILE A 376 -13.72 -31.95 1.24
C ILE A 376 -13.11 -30.73 1.91
N ARG A 377 -13.45 -29.54 1.43
CA ARG A 377 -13.00 -28.27 1.99
C ARG A 377 -14.10 -27.64 2.85
N PHE A 378 -13.76 -27.16 4.04
CA PHE A 378 -14.69 -26.54 4.98
C PHE A 378 -14.28 -25.11 5.33
N VAL A 379 -15.24 -24.26 5.72
CA VAL A 379 -14.98 -22.90 6.26
C VAL A 379 -14.08 -22.95 7.49
N ASP A 380 -14.52 -23.70 8.48
CA ASP A 380 -13.83 -23.95 9.75
C ASP A 380 -14.46 -25.23 10.33
N LEU A 381 -13.65 -26.15 10.88
CA LEU A 381 -14.12 -27.48 11.34
C LEU A 381 -14.37 -27.52 12.85
#